data_AF-A0A7X1L5J7-F1
#
_entry.id   AF-A0A7X1L5J7-F1
#
_cell.length_a   1.000
_cell.length_b   1.000
_cell.length_c   1.000
_cell.angle_alpha   90.00
_cell.angle_beta   90.00
_cell.angle_gamma   90.00
#
_symmetry.space_group_name_H-M   'P 1'
#
loop_
_entity.id
_entity.type
_entity.pdbx_description
1 polymer ?
#
loop_
_entity_poly.entity_id
_entity_poly.type
_entity_poly.pdbx_seq_one_letter_code
_entity_poly.pdbx_strand_id
1 'polypeptide(L)' 'MTPQTKDVAQSQNQGLDRIVDRYRQQFRIPENLDHYSDNDLHEAERQYLRFCLNTGSC' A
#
# COMPACT_ATOMS: atom_id res chain seq x y z
N MET A 1 -19.19 1.25 -34.46
CA MET A 1 -19.14 0.08 -33.55
C MET A 1 -17.73 -0.46 -33.58
N THR A 2 -16.95 -0.24 -32.51
CA THR A 2 -15.83 -1.10 -32.07
C THR A 2 -15.25 -0.46 -30.79
N PRO A 3 -15.69 -0.85 -29.58
CA PRO A 3 -14.91 -0.56 -28.40
C PRO A 3 -13.68 -1.47 -28.42
N GLN A 4 -12.54 -0.81 -28.55
CA GLN A 4 -11.18 -1.32 -28.46
C GLN A 4 -11.02 -2.25 -27.25
N THR A 5 -10.61 -3.48 -27.54
CA THR A 5 -10.13 -4.50 -26.61
C THR A 5 -9.00 -3.93 -25.76
N LYS A 6 -9.30 -3.52 -24.53
CA LYS A 6 -8.28 -3.28 -23.50
C LYS A 6 -8.10 -4.61 -22.80
N ASP A 7 -7.06 -5.30 -23.22
CA ASP A 7 -6.49 -6.46 -22.55
C ASP A 7 -6.47 -6.19 -21.04
N VAL A 8 -7.37 -6.86 -20.31
CA VAL A 8 -7.37 -6.82 -18.85
C VAL A 8 -6.16 -7.63 -18.47
N ALA A 9 -5.02 -6.94 -18.31
CA ALA A 9 -3.81 -7.48 -17.72
C ALA A 9 -4.18 -8.00 -16.33
N GLN A 10 -4.61 -9.26 -16.30
CA GLN A 10 -5.10 -9.97 -15.14
C GLN A 10 -3.93 -10.00 -14.16
N SER A 11 -3.98 -9.05 -13.22
CA SER A 11 -2.82 -8.58 -12.51
C SER A 11 -2.43 -9.63 -11.49
N GLN A 12 -1.32 -10.33 -11.74
CA GLN A 12 -0.83 -11.40 -10.87
C GLN A 12 -0.50 -10.92 -9.43
N ASN A 13 -0.53 -9.60 -9.17
CA ASN A 13 -0.22 -8.99 -7.88
C ASN A 13 -1.43 -8.49 -7.07
N GLN A 14 -2.68 -8.70 -7.51
CA GLN A 14 -3.87 -8.19 -6.78
C GLN A 14 -3.93 -8.58 -5.29
N GLY A 15 -3.37 -9.74 -4.92
CA GLY A 15 -3.28 -10.16 -3.52
C GLY A 15 -2.30 -9.31 -2.71
N LEU A 16 -1.10 -9.06 -3.26
CA LEU A 16 -0.08 -8.23 -2.63
C LEU A 16 -0.52 -6.77 -2.52
N ASP A 17 -1.15 -6.23 -3.57
CA ASP A 17 -1.71 -4.88 -3.55
C ASP A 17 -2.74 -4.70 -2.42
N ARG A 18 -3.64 -5.68 -2.21
CA ARG A 18 -4.62 -5.65 -1.12
C ARG A 18 -3.95 -5.70 0.26
N ILE A 19 -2.87 -6.46 0.40
CA ILE A 19 -2.11 -6.56 1.66
C ILE A 19 -1.40 -5.23 1.96
N VAL A 20 -0.75 -4.66 0.95
CA VAL A 20 -0.11 -3.34 1.06
C VAL A 20 -1.13 -2.27 1.42
N ASP A 21 -2.29 -2.26 0.77
CA ASP A 21 -3.34 -1.27 1.04
C ASP A 21 -3.86 -1.39 2.47
N ARG A 22 -4.09 -2.61 2.95
CA ARG A 22 -4.47 -2.87 4.34
C ARG A 22 -3.44 -2.31 5.32
N TYR A 23 -2.16 -2.60 5.10
CA TYR A 23 -1.09 -2.10 5.97
C TYR A 23 -0.96 -0.56 5.90
N ARG A 24 -1.14 0.06 4.73
CA ARG A 24 -1.20 1.52 4.63
C ARG A 24 -2.31 2.12 5.48
N GLN A 25 -3.51 1.55 5.42
CA GLN A 25 -4.64 2.02 6.23
C GLN A 25 -4.38 1.86 7.73
N GLN A 26 -3.65 0.82 8.15
CA GLN A 26 -3.25 0.64 9.55
C GLN A 26 -2.19 1.64 10.00
N PHE A 27 -1.29 2.05 9.10
CA PHE A 27 -0.24 3.02 9.40
C PHE A 27 -0.74 4.47 9.39
N ARG A 28 -1.68 4.82 8.49
CA ARG A 28 -2.23 6.19 8.35
C ARG A 28 -3.33 6.48 9.37
N ILE A 29 -3.02 6.31 10.65
CA ILE A 29 -3.86 6.73 11.76
C ILE A 29 -3.60 8.20 12.11
N PRO A 30 -4.56 8.92 12.69
CA PRO A 30 -4.40 10.34 13.07
C PRO A 30 -3.15 10.59 13.92
N GLU A 31 -2.77 9.65 14.80
CA GLU A 31 -1.56 9.77 15.62
C GLU A 31 -0.28 9.86 14.78
N ASN A 32 -0.15 9.03 13.73
CA ASN A 32 1.02 9.07 12.84
C ASN A 32 0.97 10.27 11.90
N LEU A 33 -0.22 10.67 11.46
CA LEU A 33 -0.43 11.84 10.60
C LEU A 33 -0.10 13.15 11.32
N ASP A 34 -0.31 13.21 12.64
CA ASP A 34 0.04 14.37 13.47
C ASP A 34 1.52 14.34 13.91
N HIS A 35 2.10 13.14 14.04
CA HIS A 35 3.49 12.96 14.48
C HIS A 35 4.54 13.19 13.39
N TYR A 36 4.28 12.76 12.15
CA TYR A 36 5.23 12.85 11.06
C TYR A 36 4.92 14.01 10.11
N SER A 37 5.96 14.69 9.62
CA SER A 37 5.82 15.55 8.45
C SER A 37 5.49 14.71 7.21
N ASP A 38 4.90 15.29 6.15
CA ASP A 38 4.58 14.55 4.90
C ASP A 38 5.76 13.74 4.35
N ASN A 39 6.98 14.28 4.45
CA ASN A 39 8.17 13.60 3.97
C ASN A 39 8.55 12.41 4.86
N ASP A 40 8.50 12.59 6.18
CA ASP A 40 8.80 11.53 7.15
C ASP A 40 7.72 10.45 7.17
N LEU A 41 6.46 10.84 6.95
CA LEU A 41 5.33 9.92 6.89
C LEU A 41 5.49 8.93 5.72
N HIS A 42 5.93 9.42 4.55
CA HIS A 42 6.22 8.56 3.40
C HIS A 42 7.43 7.63 3.60
N GLU A 43 8.44 8.07 4.35
CA GLU A 43 9.60 7.24 4.70
C GLU A 43 9.20 6.16 5.72
N ALA A 44 8.45 6.55 6.75
CA ALA A 44 7.98 5.65 7.81
C ALA A 44 6.95 4.64 7.27
N GLU A 45 6.03 5.04 6.38
CA GLU A 45 5.10 4.14 5.71
C GLU A 45 5.85 3.08 4.90
N ARG A 46 6.89 3.47 4.13
CA ARG A 46 7.70 2.51 3.37
C ARG A 46 8.42 1.51 4.28
N GLN A 47 8.97 1.97 5.39
CA GLN A 47 9.64 1.10 6.36
C GLN A 47 8.66 0.13 7.03
N TYR A 48 7.48 0.62 7.44
CA TYR A 48 6.41 -0.18 8.00
C TYR A 48 5.93 -1.26 7.01
N LEU A 49 5.61 -0.87 5.77
CA LEU A 49 5.21 -1.82 4.73
C LEU A 49 6.27 -2.90 4.48
N ARG A 50 7.54 -2.49 4.39
CA ARG A 50 8.66 -3.43 4.18
C ARG A 50 8.80 -4.41 5.34
N PHE A 51 8.65 -3.94 6.58
CA PHE A 51 8.66 -4.79 7.76
C PHE A 51 7.50 -5.80 7.73
N CYS A 52 6.28 -5.33 7.48
CA CYS A 52 5.09 -6.17 7.44
C CYS A 52 5.14 -7.24 6.34
N LEU A 53 5.59 -6.86 5.13
CA LEU A 53 5.73 -7.79 4.01
C LEU A 53 6.81 -8.84 4.24
N ASN A 54 7.90 -8.47 4.94
CA ASN A 54 8.99 -9.39 5.26
C ASN A 54 8.61 -10.35 6.40
N THR A 55 7.87 -9.88 7.40
CA THR A 55 7.44 -10.67 8.56
C THR A 55 6.19 -11.51 8.25
N GLY A 56 5.40 -11.10 7.25
CA GLY A 56 4.10 -11.69 6.93
C GLY A 56 2.95 -11.22 7.83
N SER A 57 3.21 -10.29 8.75
CA SER A 57 2.21 -9.70 9.64
C SER A 57 2.59 -8.33 10.18
N CYS A 58 1.55 -7.55 10.45
CA CYS A 58 1.44 -6.42 11.37
C CYS A 58 -0.08 -6.25 11.66
#